data_AF-A0A960KCU3-F1
#
_entry.id   AF-A0A960KCU3-F1
#
_cell.length_a   1.000
_cell.length_b   1.000
_cell.length_c   1.000
_cell.angle_alpha   90.00
_cell.angle_beta   90.00
_cell.angle_gamma   90.00
#
_symmetry.space_group_name_H-M   'P 1'
#
loop_
_entity.id
_entity.type
_entity.pdbx_description
1 polymer ?
#
loop_
_entity_poly.entity_id
_entity_poly.type
_entity_poly.pdbx_seq_one_letter_code
_entity_poly.pdbx_strand_id
1 'polypeptide(L)'
;RTKVEACDDLAALGVAAGPCFSDEEVVADEHVGARDMLVEVPRTDGVEQPVLVPGNPVKLSDMAEGPESRVPWLGEHTDAVLAAELGFDEARLAALREAGAIA
;
A
#
# COMPACT_ATOMS: atom_id res chain seq x y z
N ARG A 1 8.58 24.93 24.58
CA ARG A 1 8.22 24.96 23.15
C ARG A 1 8.43 23.58 22.59
N THR A 2 7.39 23.00 22.00
CA THR A 2 7.51 21.80 21.17
C THR A 2 8.13 22.18 19.81
N LYS A 3 8.51 21.18 19.01
CA LYS A 3 9.01 21.42 17.64
C LYS A 3 7.95 21.98 16.70
N VAL A 4 6.68 21.65 16.91
CA VAL A 4 5.55 22.21 16.15
C VAL A 4 5.38 23.68 16.50
N GLU A 5 5.29 24.00 17.80
CA GLU A 5 5.17 25.40 18.27
C GLU A 5 6.33 26.27 17.75
N ALA A 6 7.55 25.73 17.72
CA ALA A 6 8.71 26.45 17.18
C ALA A 6 8.61 26.70 15.66
N CYS A 7 8.06 25.77 14.89
CA CYS A 7 7.83 25.96 13.45
C CYS A 7 6.70 26.96 13.19
N ASP A 8 5.64 26.93 13.99
CA ASP A 8 4.53 27.88 13.90
C ASP A 8 4.98 29.32 14.20
N ASP A 9 5.80 29.50 15.25
CA ASP A 9 6.43 30.79 15.59
C ASP A 9 7.25 31.33 14.40
N LEU A 10 8.02 30.47 13.72
CA LEU A 10 8.84 30.84 12.57
C LEU A 10 7.97 31.16 11.33
N ALA A 11 6.93 30.37 11.09
CA ALA A 11 6.00 30.59 9.99
C ALA A 11 5.24 31.92 10.14
N ALA A 12 4.86 32.30 11.37
CA ALA A 12 4.25 33.59 11.67
C ALA A 12 5.16 34.79 11.33
N LEU A 13 6.48 34.58 11.27
CA LEU A 13 7.48 35.57 10.83
C LEU A 13 7.82 35.47 9.33
N GLY A 14 7.15 34.60 8.58
CA GLY A 14 7.37 34.37 7.15
C GLY A 14 8.55 33.43 6.84
N VAL A 15 9.06 32.70 7.83
CA VAL A 15 10.13 31.70 7.64
C VAL A 15 9.50 30.33 7.43
N ALA A 16 9.77 29.71 6.28
CA ALA A 16 9.34 28.34 6.02
C ALA A 16 10.09 27.36 6.93
N ALA A 17 9.36 26.70 7.83
CA ALA A 17 9.86 25.71 8.75
C ALA A 17 8.88 24.54 8.85
N GLY A 18 9.39 23.33 9.07
CA GLY A 18 8.59 22.14 9.31
C GLY A 18 9.25 21.27 10.38
N PRO A 19 8.48 20.65 11.28
CA PRO A 19 9.03 19.78 12.30
C PRO A 19 9.64 18.53 11.66
N CYS A 20 10.80 18.09 12.17
CA CYS A 20 11.35 16.77 11.84
C CYS A 20 10.62 15.72 12.69
N PHE A 21 9.70 14.98 12.08
CA PHE A 21 8.93 13.93 12.75
C PHE A 21 9.70 12.61 12.80
N SER A 22 9.51 11.87 13.90
CA SER A 22 9.80 10.44 13.98
C SER A 22 8.78 9.65 13.17
N ASP A 23 9.05 8.38 12.95
CA ASP A 23 8.12 7.42 12.36
C ASP A 23 6.78 7.36 13.11
N GLU A 24 6.78 7.31 14.44
CA GLU A 24 5.54 7.26 15.22
C GLU A 24 4.71 8.53 15.06
N GLU A 25 5.36 9.69 14.99
CA GLU A 25 4.68 10.97 14.79
C GLU A 25 4.12 11.10 13.36
N VAL A 26 4.82 10.60 12.35
CA VAL A 26 4.30 10.55 10.97
C VAL A 26 3.07 9.64 10.89
N VAL A 27 3.10 8.47 11.54
CA VAL A 27 1.96 7.53 11.56
C VAL A 27 0.74 8.14 12.25
N ALA A 28 0.94 8.96 13.28
CA ALA A 28 -0.13 9.62 14.03
C ALA A 28 -0.53 11.00 13.48
N ASP A 29 0.12 11.49 12.41
CA ASP A 29 -0.11 12.84 11.89
C ASP A 29 -1.49 12.97 11.20
N GLU A 30 -2.21 14.04 11.56
CA GLU A 30 -3.56 14.29 11.04
C GLU A 30 -3.56 14.51 9.52
N HIS A 31 -2.54 15.16 8.96
CA HIS A 31 -2.45 15.42 7.53
C HIS A 31 -2.15 14.15 6.73
N VAL A 32 -1.30 13.26 7.27
CA VAL A 32 -1.03 11.92 6.72
C VAL A 32 -2.31 11.09 6.71
N GLY A 33 -3.03 11.06 7.82
CA GLY A 33 -4.28 10.29 7.96
C GLY A 33 -5.41 10.81 7.06
N ALA A 34 -5.62 12.13 7.00
CA ALA A 34 -6.67 12.75 6.17
C ALA A 34 -6.47 12.57 4.66
N ARG A 35 -5.30 12.10 4.24
CA ARG A 35 -4.91 11.94 2.85
C ARG A 35 -4.60 10.49 2.49
N ASP A 36 -4.90 9.51 3.34
CA ASP A 36 -4.61 8.10 3.06
C ASP A 36 -3.15 7.91 2.59
N MET A 37 -2.21 8.63 3.20
CA MET A 37 -0.79 8.56 2.83
C MET A 37 -0.13 7.28 3.34
N LEU A 38 -0.73 6.69 4.39
CA LEU A 38 -0.45 5.34 4.85
C LEU A 38 -1.78 4.58 4.84
N VAL A 39 -1.79 3.40 4.22
CA VAL A 39 -2.97 2.55 4.08
C VAL A 39 -2.73 1.20 4.74
N GLU A 40 -3.81 0.61 5.24
CA GLU A 40 -3.77 -0.69 5.91
C GLU A 40 -3.95 -1.83 4.91
N VAL A 41 -3.00 -2.76 4.90
CA VAL A 41 -3.05 -3.97 4.08
C VAL A 41 -3.17 -5.20 4.98
N PRO A 42 -4.10 -6.13 4.70
CA PRO A 42 -4.27 -7.33 5.51
C PRO A 42 -3.05 -8.25 5.43
N ARG A 43 -2.75 -8.91 6.56
CA ARG A 43 -1.65 -9.88 6.67
C ARG A 43 -2.14 -11.31 6.47
N THR A 44 -1.21 -12.19 6.14
CA THR A 44 -1.46 -13.64 5.92
C THR A 44 -0.74 -14.53 6.92
N ASP A 45 -0.02 -13.95 7.87
CA ASP A 45 0.78 -14.65 8.86
C ASP A 45 0.04 -14.91 10.18
N GLY A 46 -1.29 -14.71 10.19
CA GLY A 46 -2.16 -14.95 11.35
C GLY A 46 -2.17 -13.82 12.37
N VAL A 47 -1.49 -12.71 12.10
CA VAL A 47 -1.58 -11.47 12.91
C VAL A 47 -2.81 -10.68 12.47
N GLU A 48 -3.70 -10.33 13.41
CA GLU A 48 -4.94 -9.60 13.11
C GLU A 48 -4.69 -8.15 12.70
N GLN A 49 -3.66 -7.51 13.24
CA GLN A 49 -3.33 -6.13 12.93
C GLN A 49 -2.83 -6.03 11.48
N PRO A 50 -3.34 -5.08 10.67
CA PRO A 50 -2.83 -4.86 9.32
C PRO A 50 -1.40 -4.31 9.34
N VAL A 51 -0.74 -4.37 8.19
CA VAL A 51 0.52 -3.64 7.98
C VAL A 51 0.22 -2.30 7.32
N LEU A 52 0.85 -1.23 7.80
CA LEU A 52 0.82 0.06 7.15
C LEU A 52 1.80 0.06 5.97
N VAL A 53 1.32 0.48 4.81
CA VAL A 53 2.13 0.68 3.60
C VAL A 53 1.89 2.08 3.06
N PRO A 54 2.85 2.67 2.31
CA PRO A 54 2.60 3.94 1.63
C PRO A 54 1.43 3.82 0.66
N GLY A 55 0.45 4.72 0.80
CA GLY A 55 -0.65 4.87 -0.15
C GLY A 55 -0.23 5.63 -1.41
N ASN A 56 -1.18 5.92 -2.29
CA ASN A 56 -0.92 6.74 -3.47
C ASN A 56 -0.66 8.21 -3.07
N PRO A 57 0.52 8.79 -3.37
CA PRO A 57 0.82 10.17 -2.99
C PRO A 57 0.07 11.21 -3.85
N VAL A 58 -0.50 10.83 -4.99
CA VAL A 58 -1.17 11.72 -5.94
C VAL A 58 -2.67 11.51 -5.90
N LYS A 59 -3.41 12.51 -5.42
CA LYS A 59 -4.87 12.45 -5.29
C LYS A 59 -5.55 13.01 -6.54
N LEU A 60 -6.38 12.20 -7.18
CA LEU A 60 -7.14 12.57 -8.37
C LEU A 60 -8.62 12.71 -7.99
N SER A 61 -9.21 13.88 -8.23
CA SER A 61 -10.58 14.19 -7.80
C SER A 61 -11.65 13.28 -8.42
N ASP A 62 -11.38 12.77 -9.63
CA ASP A 62 -12.34 11.98 -10.43
C ASP A 62 -11.99 10.48 -10.47
N MET A 63 -11.04 10.02 -9.64
CA MET A 63 -10.63 8.62 -9.58
C MET A 63 -10.65 8.14 -8.13
N ALA A 64 -11.40 7.07 -7.88
CA ALA A 64 -11.37 6.40 -6.59
C ALA A 64 -10.02 5.67 -6.40
N GLU A 65 -9.50 5.69 -5.17
CA GLU A 65 -8.37 4.88 -4.75
C GLU A 65 -8.84 3.55 -4.15
N GLY A 66 -7.96 2.54 -4.18
CA GLY A 66 -8.22 1.21 -3.63
C GLY A 66 -9.21 0.35 -4.44
N PRO A 67 -9.70 -0.76 -3.87
CA PRO A 67 -9.37 -1.28 -2.54
C PRO A 67 -7.92 -1.78 -2.46
N GLU A 68 -7.29 -1.59 -1.30
CA GLU A 68 -5.96 -2.12 -1.03
C GLU A 68 -6.08 -3.62 -0.70
N SER A 69 -5.45 -4.45 -1.52
CA SER A 69 -5.34 -5.88 -1.28
C SER A 69 -3.92 -6.24 -0.87
N ARG A 70 -3.76 -7.38 -0.20
CA ARG A 70 -2.41 -7.91 0.02
C ARG A 70 -1.68 -8.15 -1.30
N VAL A 71 -0.35 -8.10 -1.21
CA VAL A 71 0.49 -8.54 -2.31
C VAL A 71 0.21 -10.02 -2.63
N PRO A 72 0.11 -10.40 -3.93
CA PRO A 72 -0.15 -11.77 -4.32
C PRO A 72 1.05 -12.67 -3.99
N TRP A 73 0.78 -13.93 -3.70
CA TRP A 73 1.81 -14.94 -3.57
C TRP A 73 2.38 -15.33 -4.93
N LEU A 74 3.57 -15.93 -4.91
CA LEU A 74 4.14 -16.53 -6.09
C LEU A 74 3.17 -17.56 -6.67
N GLY A 75 2.74 -17.33 -7.92
CA GLY A 75 1.86 -18.22 -8.66
C GLY A 75 0.37 -18.15 -8.29
N GLU A 76 -0.04 -17.26 -7.38
CA GLU A 76 -1.43 -17.22 -6.87
C GLU A 76 -2.49 -17.10 -7.97
N HIS A 77 -2.20 -16.32 -9.00
CA HIS A 77 -3.13 -16.05 -10.10
C HIS A 77 -2.75 -16.77 -11.40
N THR A 78 -1.76 -17.67 -11.39
CA THR A 78 -1.26 -18.35 -12.60
C THR A 78 -2.39 -19.01 -13.39
N ASP A 79 -3.16 -19.88 -12.73
CA ASP A 79 -4.22 -20.65 -13.38
C ASP A 79 -5.33 -19.73 -13.91
N ALA A 80 -5.73 -18.74 -13.11
CA ALA A 80 -6.78 -17.79 -13.47
C ALA A 80 -6.41 -16.96 -14.71
N VAL A 81 -5.17 -16.46 -14.78
CA VAL A 81 -4.68 -15.67 -15.91
C VAL A 81 -4.52 -16.54 -17.17
N LEU A 82 -3.93 -17.73 -17.05
CA LEU A 82 -3.73 -18.61 -18.20
C LEU A 82 -5.05 -19.13 -18.78
N ALA A 83 -6.04 -19.40 -17.92
CA ALA A 83 -7.37 -19.78 -18.36
C ALA A 83 -8.10 -18.61 -19.04
N ALA A 84 -8.09 -17.41 -18.43
CA ALA A 84 -8.82 -16.26 -18.93
C ALA A 84 -8.21 -15.68 -20.22
N GLU A 85 -6.88 -15.55 -20.28
CA GLU A 85 -6.19 -14.84 -21.35
C GLU A 85 -5.79 -15.77 -22.51
N LEU A 86 -5.47 -17.05 -22.21
CA LEU A 86 -4.98 -18.02 -23.20
C LEU A 86 -5.95 -19.18 -23.45
N GLY A 87 -7.05 -19.25 -22.72
CA GLY A 87 -8.06 -20.31 -22.88
C GLY A 87 -7.55 -21.70 -22.49
N PHE A 88 -6.57 -21.78 -21.58
CA PHE A 88 -6.04 -23.08 -21.14
C PHE A 88 -7.05 -23.78 -20.24
N ASP A 89 -7.27 -25.07 -20.51
CA ASP A 89 -8.07 -25.95 -19.68
C ASP A 89 -7.26 -26.57 -18.54
N GLU A 90 -7.94 -27.24 -17.62
CA GLU A 90 -7.32 -27.89 -16.46
C GLU A 90 -6.25 -28.91 -16.88
N ALA A 91 -6.48 -29.63 -17.98
CA ALA A 91 -5.53 -30.64 -18.48
C ALA A 91 -4.22 -29.99 -18.95
N ARG A 92 -4.30 -28.86 -19.66
CA ARG A 92 -3.12 -28.13 -20.12
C ARG A 92 -2.36 -27.50 -18.96
N LEU A 93 -3.06 -26.92 -17.98
CA LEU A 93 -2.45 -26.35 -16.78
C LEU A 93 -1.70 -27.42 -15.97
N ALA A 94 -2.32 -28.59 -15.77
CA ALA A 94 -1.68 -29.72 -15.10
C ALA A 94 -0.38 -30.17 -15.80
N ALA A 95 -0.40 -30.28 -17.13
CA ALA A 95 0.79 -30.67 -17.91
C ALA A 95 1.94 -29.65 -17.79
N LEU A 96 1.63 -28.35 -17.73
CA LEU A 96 2.65 -27.31 -17.53
C LEU A 96 3.25 -27.35 -16.13
N ARG A 97 2.42 -27.67 -15.12
CA ARG A 97 2.89 -27.81 -13.73
C ARG A 97 3.77 -29.05 -13.57
N GLU A 98 3.40 -30.18 -14.19
CA GLU A 98 4.22 -31.40 -14.21
C GLU A 98 5.56 -31.17 -14.91
N ALA A 99 5.58 -30.37 -15.97
CA ALA A 99 6.81 -29.97 -16.65
C ALA A 99 7.66 -28.95 -15.87
N GLY A 100 7.19 -28.44 -14.72
CA GLY A 100 7.85 -27.40 -13.95
C GLY A 100 7.88 -26.02 -14.63
N ALA A 101 7.05 -25.81 -15.65
CA ALA A 101 6.97 -24.55 -16.39
C ALA A 101 6.18 -23.47 -15.64
N ILE A 102 5.27 -23.88 -14.76
CA ILE A 102 4.48 -23.01 -13.88
C ILE A 102 4.45 -23.57 -12.46
N ALA A 103 4.30 -22.70 -11.47
CA ALA A 103 4.14 -23.04 -10.05
C ALA A 103 2.67 -23.26 -9.69
#